data_AF-A0A3B9GPB2-F1
#
_entry.id   AF-A0A3B9GPB2-F1
#
_cell.length_a   1.000
_cell.length_b   1.000
_cell.length_c   1.000
_cell.angle_alpha   90.00
_cell.angle_beta   90.00
_cell.angle_gamma   90.00
#
_symmetry.space_group_name_H-M   'P 1'
#
loop_
_entity.id
_entity.type
_entity.pdbx_description
1 polymer ?
#
loop_
_entity_poly.entity_id
_entity_poly.type
_entity_poly.pdbx_seq_one_letter_code
_entity_poly.pdbx_strand_id
1 'polypeptide(L)' 'MPLVGNKNDPRRNGLGYSDPTAYAAIKNADKVPNEDEQRFQKVLYTIFNVCDLADFRIEGRVVLVDKKTGKIWR' A
#
# COMPACT_ATOMS: atom_id res chain seq x y z
N MET A 1 -23.67 -6.63 -32.60
CA MET A 1 -23.31 -5.36 -31.93
C MET A 1 -22.20 -5.64 -30.94
N PRO A 2 -20.96 -5.14 -31.11
CA PRO A 2 -19.99 -5.22 -30.03
C PRO A 2 -20.31 -4.13 -29.01
N LEU A 3 -20.54 -4.54 -27.77
CA LEU A 3 -20.74 -3.63 -26.64
C LEU A 3 -19.43 -2.91 -26.39
N VAL A 4 -19.39 -1.60 -26.66
CA VAL A 4 -18.28 -0.72 -26.29
C VAL A 4 -18.15 -0.79 -24.77
N GLY A 5 -17.22 -1.63 -24.32
CA GLY A 5 -16.89 -1.79 -22.92
C GLY A 5 -16.07 -0.58 -22.49
N ASN A 6 -16.49 0.07 -21.41
CA ASN A 6 -15.77 1.19 -20.81
C ASN A 6 -14.33 0.76 -20.50
N LYS A 7 -13.34 1.39 -21.15
CA LYS A 7 -11.90 1.02 -21.07
C LYS A 7 -11.27 1.28 -19.69
N ASN A 8 -12.03 1.91 -18.78
CA ASN A 8 -11.61 2.24 -17.42
C ASN A 8 -12.08 1.22 -16.38
N ASP A 9 -12.70 0.10 -16.78
CA ASP A 9 -13.07 -0.94 -15.84
C ASP A 9 -11.85 -1.81 -15.50
N PRO A 10 -11.35 -1.81 -14.25
CA PRO A 10 -10.16 -2.56 -13.88
C PRO A 10 -10.32 -4.09 -14.01
N ARG A 11 -11.53 -4.59 -14.26
CA ARG A 11 -11.82 -6.01 -14.50
C ARG A 11 -11.66 -6.40 -15.97
N ARG A 12 -11.33 -5.46 -16.85
CA ARG A 12 -11.19 -5.68 -18.29
C ARG A 12 -9.73 -5.53 -18.71
N ASN A 13 -9.26 -6.45 -19.53
CA ASN A 13 -7.92 -6.37 -20.11
C ASN A 13 -7.85 -5.28 -21.20
N GLY A 14 -6.65 -4.97 -21.70
CA GLY A 14 -6.44 -3.94 -22.74
C GLY A 14 -7.20 -4.18 -24.06
N LEU A 15 -7.78 -5.38 -24.25
CA LEU A 15 -8.61 -5.76 -25.39
C LEU A 15 -10.13 -5.66 -25.08
N GLY A 16 -10.52 -5.20 -23.89
CA GLY A 16 -11.91 -4.97 -23.50
C GLY A 16 -12.66 -6.22 -23.02
N TYR A 17 -11.99 -7.38 -22.94
CA TYR A 17 -12.56 -8.60 -22.40
C TYR A 17 -12.47 -8.59 -20.87
N SER A 18 -13.52 -9.08 -20.22
CA SER A 18 -13.53 -9.26 -18.77
C SER A 18 -12.55 -10.38 -18.43
N ASP A 19 -11.42 -10.02 -17.83
CA ASP A 19 -10.35 -10.96 -17.49
C ASP A 19 -10.22 -11.06 -15.97
N PRO A 20 -10.96 -11.99 -15.34
CA PRO A 20 -10.93 -12.15 -13.90
C PRO A 20 -9.55 -12.58 -13.39
N THR A 21 -8.70 -13.17 -14.24
CA THR A 21 -7.33 -13.58 -13.89
C THR A 21 -6.43 -12.36 -13.74
N ALA A 22 -6.44 -11.43 -14.71
CA ALA A 22 -5.69 -10.18 -14.62
C ALA A 22 -6.14 -9.33 -13.42
N TYR A 23 -7.46 -9.23 -13.20
CA TYR A 23 -8.00 -8.51 -12.05
C TYR A 23 -7.61 -9.18 -10.72
N ALA A 24 -7.67 -10.51 -10.63
CA ALA A 24 -7.25 -11.24 -9.44
C ALA A 24 -5.74 -11.12 -9.19
N ALA A 25 -4.91 -11.14 -10.24
CA ALA A 25 -3.46 -10.98 -10.13
C ALA A 25 -3.08 -9.58 -9.63
N ILE A 26 -3.66 -8.52 -10.20
CA ILE A 26 -3.45 -7.14 -9.75
C ILE A 26 -3.96 -6.97 -8.33
N LYS A 27 -5.20 -7.42 -8.05
CA LYS A 27 -5.78 -7.33 -6.70
C LYS A 27 -4.99 -8.13 -5.67
N ASN A 28 -4.41 -9.27 -6.04
CA ASN A 28 -3.55 -10.04 -5.14
C ASN A 28 -2.21 -9.34 -4.94
N ALA A 29 -1.60 -8.75 -5.97
CA ALA A 29 -0.39 -7.95 -5.83
C ALA A 29 -0.61 -6.71 -4.93
N ASP A 30 -1.75 -6.02 -5.09
CA ASP A 30 -2.19 -4.94 -4.20
C ASP A 30 -2.57 -5.43 -2.79
N LYS A 31 -3.12 -6.65 -2.69
CA LYS A 31 -3.51 -7.26 -1.41
C LYS A 31 -2.38 -7.90 -0.64
N VAL A 32 -1.25 -8.23 -1.26
CA VAL A 32 -0.05 -8.64 -0.52
C VAL A 32 0.48 -7.34 0.07
N PRO A 33 0.17 -7.01 1.34
CA PRO A 33 0.70 -5.80 1.92
C PRO A 33 2.18 -6.13 2.07
N ASN A 34 3.04 -5.46 1.29
CA ASN A 34 4.48 -5.70 1.34
C ASN A 34 4.88 -5.81 2.81
N GLU A 35 5.50 -6.92 3.21
CA GLU A 35 5.81 -7.16 4.64
C GLU A 35 6.60 -5.98 5.24
N ASP A 36 7.37 -5.30 4.39
CA ASP A 36 8.04 -4.04 4.68
C ASP A 36 7.10 -2.91 5.13
N GLU A 37 5.96 -2.76 4.45
CA GLU A 37 4.96 -1.73 4.76
C GLU A 37 4.23 -2.02 6.07
N GLN A 38 3.88 -3.29 6.32
CA GLN A 38 3.31 -3.69 7.61
C GLN A 38 4.30 -3.47 8.76
N ARG A 39 5.57 -3.80 8.55
CA ARG A 39 6.63 -3.54 9.53
C ARG A 39 6.79 -2.04 9.77
N PHE A 40 6.81 -1.23 8.72
CA PHE A 40 6.91 0.22 8.82
C PHE A 40 5.74 0.81 9.61
N GLN A 41 4.50 0.44 9.26
CA GLN A 41 3.31 0.89 9.97
C GLN A 41 3.37 0.52 11.45
N LYS A 42 3.76 -0.73 11.76
CA LYS A 42 3.87 -1.19 13.15
C LYS A 42 4.88 -0.36 13.96
N VAL A 43 6.05 -0.08 13.38
CA VAL A 43 7.07 0.77 14.03
C VAL A 43 6.54 2.19 14.25
N LEU A 44 5.91 2.77 13.23
CA LEU A 44 5.35 4.11 13.32
C LEU A 44 4.30 4.22 14.45
N TYR A 45 3.36 3.27 14.51
CA TYR A 45 2.36 3.22 15.58
C TYR A 45 3.00 3.03 16.96
N THR A 46 4.04 2.19 17.08
CA THR A 46 4.76 2.04 18.35
C THR A 46 5.41 3.35 18.79
N ILE A 47 6.05 4.09 17.87
CA ILE A 47 6.64 5.40 18.20
C ILE A 47 5.55 6.36 18.69
N PHE A 48 4.43 6.46 17.97
CA PHE A 48 3.32 7.30 18.39
C PHE A 48 2.77 6.91 19.77
N ASN A 49 2.59 5.61 20.03
CA ASN A 49 2.11 5.12 21.32
C ASN A 49 3.10 5.45 22.47
N VAL A 50 4.41 5.33 22.23
CA VAL A 50 5.42 5.67 23.24
C VAL A 50 5.41 7.17 23.52
N CYS A 51 5.27 8.01 22.49
CA CYS A 51 5.14 9.45 22.65
C CYS A 51 3.86 9.82 23.43
N ASP A 52 2.72 9.22 23.07
CA ASP A 52 1.43 9.43 23.75
C ASP A 52 1.48 9.04 25.24
N LEU A 53 2.08 7.89 25.56
CA LEU A 53 2.27 7.43 26.94
C LEU A 53 3.19 8.33 27.77
N ALA A 54 4.12 9.02 27.13
CA ALA A 54 5.10 9.85 27.79
C ALA A 54 4.69 11.34 27.83
N ASP A 55 3.46 11.67 27.42
CA ASP A 55 2.94 13.04 27.30
C ASP A 55 3.77 13.92 26.32
N PHE A 56 4.48 13.29 25.37
CA PHE A 56 5.24 13.97 24.33
C PHE A 56 4.49 13.95 23.01
N ARG A 57 4.48 15.07 22.29
CA ARG A 57 3.89 15.18 20.96
C ARG A 57 4.95 15.37 19.90
N ILE A 58 4.83 14.61 18.81
CA ILE A 58 5.67 14.81 17.64
C ILE A 58 5.12 16.01 16.86
N GLU A 59 5.81 17.15 16.91
CA GLU A 59 5.46 18.37 16.16
C GLU A 59 6.18 18.49 14.80
N GLY A 60 6.92 17.45 14.39
CA GLY A 60 7.74 17.45 13.17
C GLY A 60 7.52 16.25 12.26
N ARG A 61 8.26 16.22 11.14
CA ARG A 61 8.24 15.09 10.19
C ARG A 61 9.10 13.93 10.73
N VAL A 62 8.49 12.76 10.87
CA VAL A 62 9.21 11.52 11.24
C VAL A 62 9.75 10.87 9.97
N VAL A 63 11.07 10.82 9.84
CA VAL A 63 11.74 10.09 8.75
C VAL A 63 12.29 8.79 9.31
N LEU A 64 11.85 7.67 8.74
CA LEU A 64 12.25 6.33 9.16
C LEU A 64 13.03 5.68 8.02
N VAL A 65 14.23 5.21 8.34
CA VAL A 65 15.08 4.47 7.39
C VAL A 65 15.13 3.03 7.83
N ASP A 66 14.65 2.13 6.98
CA ASP A 66 14.78 0.71 7.21
C ASP A 66 16.22 0.27 6.90
N LYS A 67 16.96 -0.15 7.94
CA LYS A 67 18.38 -0.52 7.81
C LYS A 67 18.62 -1.80 7.00
N LYS A 68 17.60 -2.63 6.79
CA LYS A 68 17.72 -3.91 6.08
C LYS A 68 17.53 -3.75 4.58
N THR A 69 16.55 -2.95 4.17
CA THR A 69 16.16 -2.72 2.78
C THR A 69 16.71 -1.41 2.22
N GLY A 70 17.16 -0.50 3.09
CA GLY A 70 17.56 0.86 2.72
C GLY A 70 16.38 1.76 2.33
N LYS A 71 15.12 1.30 2.49
CA LYS A 71 13.95 2.10 2.19
C LYS A 71 13.84 3.27 3.16
N ILE A 72 13.69 4.46 2.60
CA ILE A 72 13.45 5.70 3.34
C ILE A 72 11.96 6.01 3.26
N TRP A 73 11.32 6.04 4.42
CA TRP A 73 9.94 6.43 4.59
C TRP A 73 9.92 7.87 5.13
N ARG A 74 9.27 8.75 4.38
CA ARG A 74 9.22 10.20 4.62
C ARG A 74 7.79 10.68 4.72
#